data_AF-A0A4Y4CZZ0-F1
#
_entry.id   AF-A0A4Y4CZZ0-F1
#
_cell.length_a   1.000
_cell.length_b   1.000
_cell.length_c   1.000
_cell.angle_alpha   90.00
_cell.angle_beta   90.00
_cell.angle_gamma   90.00
#
_symmetry.space_group_name_H-M   'P 1'
#
loop_
_entity.id
_entity.type
_entity.pdbx_description
1 polymer ?
#
loop_
_entity_poly.entity_id
_entity_poly.type
_entity_poly.pdbx_seq_one_letter_code
_entity_poly.pdbx_strand_id
1 'polypeptide(L)'
;MNESPFKGKTGLTRLRNAFFYSMAGLAAAYRNEDAFRQELRLAALLIPLALWLPASGTGKALMIASVLLVIIVELLNSGLEATVDRISLDQHHLAKRAKDIGSAAVFVALVNAAAVWGLVLFA
;
A
#
# COMPACT_ATOMS: atom_id res chain seq x y z
N MET A 1 10.84 -14.99 -27.75
CA MET A 1 10.11 -14.02 -26.90
C MET A 1 8.84 -14.73 -26.46
N ASN A 2 8.78 -15.21 -25.21
CA ASN A 2 7.54 -15.79 -24.69
C ASN A 2 6.56 -14.64 -24.49
N GLU A 3 5.50 -14.60 -25.29
CA GLU A 3 4.42 -13.66 -25.06
C GLU A 3 3.80 -13.93 -23.68
N SER A 4 3.60 -12.86 -22.92
CA SER A 4 2.91 -12.91 -21.63
C SER A 4 1.53 -13.57 -21.82
N PRO A 5 1.15 -14.60 -21.02
CA PRO A 5 -0.12 -15.31 -21.14
C PRO A 5 -1.35 -14.42 -20.87
N PHE A 6 -1.14 -13.15 -20.51
CA PHE A 6 -2.17 -12.15 -20.27
C PHE A 6 -2.57 -11.36 -21.53
N LYS A 7 -1.88 -11.55 -22.66
CA LYS A 7 -2.18 -10.87 -23.93
C LYS A 7 -3.28 -11.64 -24.66
N GLY A 8 -4.56 -11.24 -24.47
CA GLY A 8 -5.65 -11.79 -25.30
C GLY A 8 -7.07 -11.77 -24.74
N LYS A 9 -7.31 -11.41 -23.47
CA LYS A 9 -8.68 -11.37 -22.91
C LYS A 9 -9.21 -9.94 -22.95
N THR A 10 -10.14 -9.63 -23.86
CA THR A 10 -10.83 -8.34 -23.95
C THR A 10 -12.19 -8.40 -23.22
N GLY A 11 -12.75 -7.25 -22.84
CA GLY A 11 -14.09 -7.14 -22.24
C GLY A 11 -14.22 -7.51 -20.76
N LEU A 12 -15.42 -7.89 -20.34
CA LEU A 12 -15.84 -8.12 -18.94
C LEU A 12 -14.98 -9.20 -18.24
N THR A 13 -14.54 -10.21 -18.99
CA THR A 13 -13.66 -11.27 -18.50
C THR A 13 -12.30 -10.73 -18.03
N ARG A 14 -11.78 -9.67 -18.67
CA ARG A 14 -10.51 -9.03 -18.26
C ARG A 14 -10.68 -8.31 -16.92
N LEU A 15 -11.77 -7.57 -16.76
CA LEU A 15 -12.08 -6.84 -15.53
C LEU A 15 -12.23 -7.80 -14.36
N ARG A 16 -12.95 -8.91 -14.57
CA ARG A 16 -13.10 -9.98 -13.58
C ARG A 16 -11.74 -10.56 -13.17
N ASN A 17 -10.89 -10.90 -14.14
CA ASN A 17 -9.58 -11.45 -13.83
C ASN A 17 -8.69 -10.44 -13.10
N ALA A 18 -8.70 -9.16 -13.50
CA ALA A 18 -7.96 -8.10 -12.83
C ALA A 18 -8.40 -7.91 -11.36
N PHE A 19 -9.71 -7.99 -11.10
CA PHE A 19 -10.24 -7.99 -9.73
C PHE A 19 -9.69 -9.16 -8.92
N PHE A 20 -9.77 -10.39 -9.44
CA PHE A 20 -9.25 -11.56 -8.73
C PHE A 20 -7.73 -11.51 -8.52
N TYR A 21 -6.95 -10.99 -9.47
CA TYR A 21 -5.52 -10.77 -9.29
C TYR A 21 -5.23 -9.73 -8.20
N SER A 22 -6.01 -8.65 -8.14
CA SER A 22 -5.88 -7.63 -7.10
C SER A 22 -6.19 -8.21 -5.72
N MET A 23 -7.27 -8.99 -5.60
CA MET A 23 -7.63 -9.67 -4.35
C MET A 23 -6.58 -10.71 -3.92
N ALA A 24 -6.00 -11.44 -4.88
CA ALA A 24 -4.91 -12.37 -4.60
C ALA A 24 -3.66 -11.63 -4.08
N GLY A 25 -3.33 -10.47 -4.67
CA GLY A 25 -2.23 -9.61 -4.22
C GLY A 25 -2.44 -9.08 -2.78
N LEU A 26 -3.62 -8.54 -2.49
CA LEU A 26 -3.98 -8.08 -1.13
C LEU A 26 -3.94 -9.23 -0.11
N ALA A 27 -4.44 -10.40 -0.47
CA ALA A 27 -4.39 -11.58 0.40
C ALA A 27 -2.96 -12.08 0.61
N ALA A 28 -2.08 -11.96 -0.37
CA ALA A 28 -0.66 -12.28 -0.23
C ALA A 28 0.04 -11.32 0.73
N ALA A 29 -0.14 -10.01 0.55
CA ALA A 29 0.41 -8.99 1.45
C ALA A 29 -0.07 -9.21 2.89
N TYR A 30 -1.38 -9.44 3.09
CA TYR A 30 -1.93 -9.71 4.43
C TYR A 30 -1.36 -10.96 5.12
N ARG A 31 -1.04 -12.01 4.36
CA ARG A 31 -0.51 -13.26 4.94
C ARG A 31 0.98 -13.20 5.25
N ASN A 32 1.74 -12.49 4.42
CA ASN A 32 3.20 -12.54 4.46
C ASN A 32 3.81 -11.35 5.20
N GLU A 33 3.11 -10.21 5.30
CA GLU A 33 3.68 -8.95 5.78
C GLU A 33 3.03 -8.50 7.10
N ASP A 34 3.81 -8.55 8.18
CA ASP A 34 3.38 -8.10 9.51
C ASP A 34 3.04 -6.61 9.53
N ALA A 35 3.86 -5.79 8.86
CA ALA A 35 3.67 -4.35 8.76
C ALA A 35 2.35 -4.03 8.04
N PHE A 36 2.09 -4.61 6.87
CA PHE A 36 0.80 -4.47 6.19
C PHE A 36 -0.41 -4.84 7.07
N ARG A 37 -0.32 -5.90 7.91
CA ARG A 37 -1.41 -6.23 8.85
C ARG A 37 -1.63 -5.14 9.90
N GLN A 38 -0.57 -4.53 10.41
CA GLN A 38 -0.67 -3.43 11.37
C GLN A 38 -1.29 -2.19 10.72
N GLU A 39 -0.82 -1.82 9.54
CA GLU A 39 -1.35 -0.67 8.80
C GLU A 39 -2.81 -0.87 8.39
N LEU A 40 -3.21 -2.07 8.00
CA LEU A 40 -4.60 -2.36 7.68
C LEU A 40 -5.52 -2.23 8.92
N ARG A 41 -5.04 -2.63 10.10
CA ARG A 41 -5.77 -2.40 11.37
C ARG A 41 -5.87 -0.92 11.70
N LEU A 42 -4.79 -0.16 11.49
CA LEU A 42 -4.80 1.29 11.64
C LEU A 42 -5.80 1.92 10.65
N ALA A 43 -5.83 1.47 9.39
CA ALA A 43 -6.77 1.96 8.41
C ALA A 43 -8.23 1.65 8.78
N ALA A 44 -8.49 0.44 9.26
CA ALA A 44 -9.80 0.02 9.74
C ALA A 44 -10.30 0.84 10.95
N LEU A 45 -9.39 1.43 11.73
CA LEU A 45 -9.71 2.36 12.82
C LEU A 45 -9.85 3.80 12.35
N LEU A 46 -8.85 4.30 11.61
CA LEU A 46 -8.71 5.70 11.24
C LEU A 46 -9.73 6.14 10.19
N ILE A 47 -10.10 5.28 9.24
CA ILE A 47 -11.06 5.65 8.19
C ILE A 47 -12.47 5.90 8.78
N PRO A 48 -13.04 4.99 9.60
CA PRO A 48 -14.30 5.27 10.29
C PRO A 48 -14.20 6.49 11.21
N LEU A 49 -13.08 6.64 11.92
CA LEU A 49 -12.85 7.79 12.79
C LEU A 49 -12.86 9.12 12.01
N ALA A 50 -12.20 9.18 10.85
CA ALA A 50 -12.20 10.34 9.96
C ALA A 50 -13.63 10.69 9.50
N LEU A 51 -14.45 9.69 9.20
CA LEU A 51 -15.86 9.89 8.81
C LEU A 51 -16.72 10.38 9.98
N TRP A 52 -16.45 9.94 11.20
CA TRP A 52 -17.19 10.31 12.40
C TRP A 52 -16.86 11.71 12.93
N LEU A 53 -15.60 12.13 12.82
CA LEU A 53 -15.16 13.43 13.34
C LEU A 53 -15.85 14.63 12.67
N PRO A 54 -16.03 15.76 13.39
CA PRO A 54 -16.68 16.97 12.88
C PRO A 54 -15.75 17.80 12.00
N ALA A 55 -15.12 17.18 11.00
CA ALA A 55 -14.28 17.84 10.00
C ALA A 55 -15.07 18.20 8.73
N SER A 56 -14.56 19.16 7.95
CA SER A 56 -15.11 19.47 6.63
C SER A 56 -15.02 18.28 5.68
N GLY A 57 -15.85 18.23 4.63
CA GLY A 57 -15.80 17.14 3.64
C GLY A 57 -14.40 16.96 3.03
N THR A 58 -13.72 18.08 2.73
CA THR A 58 -12.33 18.08 2.27
C THR A 58 -11.37 17.53 3.32
N GLY A 59 -11.51 17.93 4.59
CA GLY A 59 -10.68 17.41 5.69
C GLY A 59 -10.83 15.89 5.85
N LYS A 60 -12.06 15.36 5.78
CA LYS A 60 -12.33 13.92 5.80
C LYS A 60 -11.67 13.20 4.62
N ALA A 61 -11.82 13.76 3.41
CA ALA A 61 -11.21 13.20 2.21
C ALA A 61 -9.68 13.14 2.32
N LEU A 62 -9.03 14.20 2.83
CA LEU A 62 -7.58 14.24 3.03
C LEU A 62 -7.12 13.22 4.08
N MET A 63 -7.80 13.13 5.23
CA MET A 63 -7.48 12.13 6.26
C MET A 63 -7.57 10.71 5.71
N ILE A 64 -8.64 10.37 4.99
CA ILE A 64 -8.82 9.04 4.38
C ILE A 64 -7.77 8.80 3.30
N ALA A 65 -7.53 9.78 2.42
CA ALA A 65 -6.54 9.66 1.35
C ALA A 65 -5.12 9.43 1.90
N SER A 66 -4.76 10.09 3.01
CA SER A 66 -3.46 9.91 3.65
C SER A 66 -3.25 8.50 4.22
N VAL A 67 -4.31 7.90 4.77
CA VAL A 67 -4.28 6.52 5.26
C VAL A 67 -4.22 5.51 4.10
N LEU A 68 -4.97 5.75 3.03
CA LEU A 68 -4.90 4.91 1.83
C LEU A 68 -3.53 5.00 1.16
N LEU A 69 -2.87 6.17 1.21
CA LEU A 69 -1.51 6.33 0.69
C LEU A 69 -0.51 5.42 1.43
N VAL A 70 -0.62 5.29 2.75
CA VAL A 70 0.20 4.35 3.55
C VAL A 70 0.04 2.93 3.01
N ILE A 71 -1.20 2.46 2.87
CA ILE A 71 -1.51 1.11 2.35
C ILE A 71 -0.96 0.91 0.93
N ILE A 72 -1.07 1.92 0.05
CA ILE A 72 -0.53 1.85 -1.31
C ILE A 72 0.99 1.72 -1.30
N VAL A 73 1.67 2.55 -0.52
CA VAL A 73 3.13 2.56 -0.44
C VAL A 73 3.66 1.26 0.16
N GLU A 74 3.00 0.71 1.17
CA GLU A 74 3.36 -0.58 1.75
C GLU A 74 3.18 -1.73 0.75
N LEU A 75 2.08 -1.77 -0.02
CA LEU A 75 1.92 -2.78 -1.08
C LEU A 75 3.02 -2.70 -2.14
N LEU A 76 3.44 -1.48 -2.50
CA LEU A 76 4.57 -1.28 -3.40
C LEU A 76 5.89 -1.73 -2.75
N ASN A 77 6.09 -1.44 -1.46
CA ASN A 77 7.26 -1.87 -0.70
C ASN A 77 7.35 -3.40 -0.65
N SER A 78 6.29 -4.10 -0.25
CA SER A 78 6.28 -5.57 -0.19
C SER A 78 6.49 -6.20 -1.58
N GLY A 79 5.93 -5.60 -2.63
CA GLY A 79 6.18 -6.03 -4.01
C GLY A 79 7.64 -5.86 -4.44
N LEU A 80 8.27 -4.75 -4.03
CA LEU A 80 9.69 -4.49 -4.24
C LEU A 80 10.54 -5.49 -3.47
N GLU A 81 10.26 -5.73 -2.18
CA GLU A 81 10.97 -6.69 -1.35
C GLU A 81 10.91 -8.10 -1.93
N ALA A 82 9.72 -8.57 -2.32
CA ALA A 82 9.54 -9.87 -2.97
C ALA A 82 10.34 -9.99 -4.28
N THR A 83 10.44 -8.90 -5.04
CA THR A 83 11.24 -8.85 -6.28
C THR A 83 12.73 -8.91 -5.99
N VAL A 84 13.20 -8.13 -5.02
CA VAL A 84 14.60 -8.08 -4.60
C VAL A 84 15.05 -9.43 -4.02
N ASP A 85 14.22 -10.05 -3.19
CA ASP A 85 14.49 -11.37 -2.58
C ASP A 85 14.57 -12.48 -3.62
N ARG A 86 13.82 -12.36 -4.72
CA ARG A 86 13.93 -13.31 -5.82
C ARG A 86 15.23 -13.19 -6.60
N ILE A 87 15.79 -11.98 -6.71
CA ILE A 87 16.95 -11.68 -7.57
C ILE A 87 18.27 -11.84 -6.82
N SER A 88 18.33 -11.51 -5.53
CA SER A 88 19.57 -11.48 -4.75
C SER A 88 19.48 -12.45 -3.57
N LEU A 89 20.02 -13.66 -3.75
CA LEU A 89 20.15 -14.64 -2.65
C LEU A 89 21.38 -14.35 -1.77
N ASP A 90 22.40 -13.71 -2.34
CA ASP A 90 23.56 -13.21 -1.59
C ASP A 90 23.29 -11.80 -1.05
N GLN A 91 23.87 -11.45 0.12
CA GLN A 91 23.75 -10.11 0.70
C GLN A 91 24.46 -9.06 -0.18
N HIS A 92 23.73 -8.54 -1.18
CA HIS A 92 24.23 -7.51 -2.07
C HIS A 92 23.88 -6.12 -1.52
N HIS A 93 24.85 -5.21 -1.49
CA HIS A 93 24.68 -3.85 -0.98
C HIS A 93 23.51 -3.09 -1.67
N LEU A 94 23.29 -3.34 -2.96
CA LEU A 94 22.17 -2.75 -3.71
C LEU A 94 20.80 -3.31 -3.28
N ALA A 95 20.72 -4.61 -2.96
CA ALA A 95 19.49 -5.23 -2.48
C ALA A 95 19.08 -4.62 -1.13
N LYS A 96 20.04 -4.48 -0.22
CA LYS A 96 19.83 -3.78 1.05
C LYS A 96 19.34 -2.35 0.83
N ARG A 97 20.03 -1.57 -0.01
CA ARG A 97 19.65 -0.18 -0.31
C ARG A 97 18.24 -0.06 -0.90
N ALA A 98 17.84 -0.99 -1.77
CA ALA A 98 16.49 -0.98 -2.35
C ALA A 98 15.42 -1.18 -1.27
N LYS A 99 15.62 -2.14 -0.36
CA LYS A 99 14.74 -2.37 0.79
C LYS A 99 14.69 -1.17 1.73
N ASP A 100 15.85 -0.61 2.09
CA ASP A 100 15.94 0.56 2.97
C ASP A 100 15.16 1.76 2.40
N ILE A 101 15.24 2.00 1.09
CA ILE A 101 14.48 3.07 0.41
C ILE A 101 12.98 2.76 0.41
N GLY A 102 12.59 1.50 0.19
CA GLY A 102 11.20 1.07 0.25
C GLY A 102 10.58 1.31 1.63
N SER A 103 11.25 0.88 2.70
CA SER A 103 10.82 1.16 4.08
C SER A 103 10.80 2.66 4.41
N ALA A 104 11.75 3.44 3.89
CA ALA A 104 11.75 4.89 4.05
C ALA A 104 10.54 5.56 3.38
N ALA A 105 10.06 5.04 2.25
CA ALA A 105 8.85 5.55 1.60
C ALA A 105 7.61 5.33 2.49
N VAL A 106 7.49 4.14 3.11
CA VAL A 106 6.42 3.82 4.07
C VAL A 106 6.47 4.78 5.26
N PHE A 107 7.66 5.00 5.83
CA PHE A 107 7.84 5.97 6.92
C PHE A 107 7.37 7.39 6.54
N VAL A 108 7.73 7.88 5.35
CA VAL A 108 7.29 9.19 4.87
C VAL A 108 5.76 9.24 4.69
N ALA A 109 5.14 8.16 4.22
CA ALA A 109 3.68 8.07 4.12
C ALA A 109 3.00 8.14 5.51
N LEU A 110 3.58 7.49 6.53
CA LEU A 110 3.11 7.57 7.92
C LEU A 110 3.24 8.99 8.49
N VAL A 111 4.37 9.67 8.26
CA VAL A 111 4.56 11.07 8.65
C VAL A 111 3.54 11.97 7.96
N ASN A 112 3.28 11.75 6.66
CA ASN A 112 2.25 12.47 5.93
C ASN A 112 0.85 12.26 6.54
N ALA A 113 0.50 11.01 6.89
CA ALA A 113 -0.78 10.73 7.56
C ALA A 113 -0.88 11.48 8.90
N ALA A 114 0.16 11.44 9.73
CA ALA A 114 0.18 12.16 11.01
C ALA A 114 0.06 13.68 10.80
N ALA A 115 0.75 14.26 9.82
CA ALA A 115 0.69 15.68 9.50
C ALA A 115 -0.71 16.11 9.02
N VAL A 116 -1.32 15.36 8.10
CA VAL A 116 -2.67 15.64 7.59
C VAL A 116 -3.68 15.60 8.73
N TRP A 117 -3.63 14.57 9.58
CA TRP A 117 -4.52 14.47 10.73
C TRP A 117 -4.30 15.61 11.72
N GLY A 118 -3.05 15.95 12.03
CA GLY A 118 -2.73 17.08 12.91
C GLY A 118 -3.28 18.41 12.38
N LEU A 119 -3.09 18.68 11.08
CA LEU A 119 -3.59 19.89 10.45
C LEU A 119 -5.12 19.94 10.42
N VAL A 120 -5.79 18.84 10.07
CA VAL A 120 -7.26 18.82 9.99
C VAL A 120 -7.93 18.95 11.35
N LEU A 121 -7.29 18.48 12.42
CA LEU A 121 -7.86 18.49 13.77
C LEU A 121 -7.51 19.72 14.60
N PHE A 122 -6.38 20.36 14.33
CA PHE A 122 -5.84 21.44 15.18
C PHE A 122 -5.59 22.77 14.48
N ALA A 123 -5.78 22.85 13.15
CA ALA A 123 -5.75 24.12 12.40
C ALA A 123 -7.16 24.58 12.02
#